data_AF-A0A258CM63-F1
#
_entry.id   AF-A0A258CM63-F1
#
_cell.length_a   1.000
_cell.length_b   1.000
_cell.length_c   1.000
_cell.angle_alpha   90.00
_cell.angle_beta   90.00
_cell.angle_gamma   90.00
#
_symmetry.space_group_name_H-M   'P 1'
#
loop_
_entity.id
_entity.type
_entity.pdbx_description
1 polymer ?
#
loop_
_entity_poly.entity_id
_entity_poly.type
_entity_poly.pdbx_seq_one_letter_code
_entity_poly.pdbx_strand_id
1 'polypeptide(L)'
;LLKEQFTKASLLRSVHEIYYIPEGTPLNTQLLKFQSTKERIGLVVDEYGDIQGLVTLEDILEEVVGEFTTDVIEDKHEDILQQPDGSYLIDGSINLRDLNRQMQLDFPTDGPKTLNGLLLEHLEEIPQGSMSVKIAGFQQEILDVQDNMIKTVRLVLP
;
A
#
# COMPACT_ATOMS: atom_id res chain seq x y z
N LEU A 1 -23.41 18.63 21.77
CA LEU A 1 -23.98 17.52 20.98
C LEU A 1 -24.00 16.30 21.89
N LEU A 2 -25.20 15.87 22.28
CA LEU A 2 -25.42 14.86 23.31
C LEU A 2 -24.76 13.55 22.90
N LYS A 3 -23.98 12.95 23.81
CA LYS A 3 -23.62 11.52 23.73
C LYS A 3 -24.93 10.75 23.71
N GLU A 4 -25.39 10.35 22.52
CA GLU A 4 -26.43 9.34 22.41
C GLU A 4 -25.90 8.12 23.17
N GLN A 5 -26.59 7.76 24.25
CA GLN A 5 -26.24 6.56 24.99
C GLN A 5 -26.34 5.39 24.02
N PHE A 6 -25.22 4.70 23.82
CA PHE A 6 -25.14 3.49 23.03
C PHE A 6 -26.10 2.46 23.64
N THR A 7 -27.30 2.38 23.08
CA THR A 7 -28.40 1.55 23.56
C THR A 7 -28.79 0.58 22.48
N LYS A 8 -29.40 -0.55 22.86
CA LYS A 8 -29.94 -1.51 21.89
C LYS A 8 -30.87 -0.84 20.86
N ALA A 9 -31.66 0.15 21.29
CA ALA A 9 -32.58 0.87 20.42
C ALA A 9 -31.88 1.86 19.47
N SER A 10 -30.73 2.45 19.84
CA SER A 10 -29.95 3.28 18.90
C SER A 10 -29.22 2.40 17.89
N LEU A 11 -28.62 1.29 18.33
CA LEU A 11 -27.98 0.29 17.47
C LEU A 11 -28.93 -0.22 16.38
N LEU A 12 -30.12 -0.71 16.77
CA LEU A 12 -31.09 -1.27 15.82
C LEU A 12 -31.59 -0.24 14.78
N ARG A 13 -31.58 1.05 15.12
CA ARG A 13 -31.94 2.13 14.19
C ARG A 13 -30.84 2.47 13.19
N SER A 14 -29.60 2.10 13.49
CA SER A 14 -28.45 2.33 12.62
C SER A 14 -28.14 1.14 11.71
N VAL A 15 -28.87 0.01 11.84
CA VAL A 15 -28.71 -1.16 10.95
C VAL A 15 -29.33 -0.86 9.59
N HIS A 16 -28.59 -1.20 8.54
CA HIS A 16 -29.05 -1.10 7.15
C HIS A 16 -29.18 -2.52 6.57
N GLU A 17 -30.03 -2.66 5.55
CA GLU A 17 -30.11 -3.90 4.79
C GLU A 17 -28.78 -4.15 4.08
N ILE A 18 -28.36 -5.41 4.03
CA ILE A 18 -27.05 -5.78 3.54
C ILE A 18 -27.10 -6.10 2.04
N TYR A 19 -26.13 -5.60 1.31
CA TYR A 19 -25.97 -5.86 -0.12
C TYR A 19 -25.12 -7.13 -0.33
N TYR A 20 -25.61 -8.07 -1.15
CA TYR A 20 -24.95 -9.35 -1.40
C TYR A 20 -24.35 -9.45 -2.80
N ILE A 21 -23.23 -10.15 -2.91
CA ILE A 21 -22.44 -10.30 -4.14
C ILE A 21 -22.18 -11.80 -4.37
N PRO A 22 -22.64 -12.38 -5.49
CA PRO A 22 -22.24 -13.74 -5.86
C PRO A 22 -20.72 -13.81 -6.10
N GLU A 23 -20.03 -14.81 -5.55
CA GLU A 23 -18.57 -14.93 -5.63
C GLU A 23 -17.99 -14.90 -7.05
N GLY A 24 -18.74 -15.40 -8.05
CA GLY A 24 -18.35 -15.38 -9.45
C GLY A 24 -18.55 -14.02 -10.15
N THR A 25 -18.95 -12.97 -9.45
CA THR A 25 -19.22 -11.66 -10.05
C THR A 25 -17.91 -10.98 -10.48
N PRO A 26 -17.72 -10.64 -11.77
CA PRO A 26 -16.52 -9.94 -12.21
C PRO A 26 -16.36 -8.57 -11.56
N LEU A 27 -15.13 -8.19 -11.19
CA LEU A 27 -14.81 -6.93 -10.49
C LEU A 27 -15.33 -5.69 -11.22
N ASN A 28 -15.15 -5.60 -12.54
CA ASN A 28 -15.65 -4.48 -13.34
C ASN A 28 -17.18 -4.34 -13.30
N THR A 29 -17.88 -5.47 -13.23
CA THR A 29 -19.34 -5.51 -13.10
C THR A 29 -19.75 -5.06 -11.71
N GLN A 30 -19.05 -5.52 -10.68
CA GLN A 30 -19.35 -5.16 -9.30
C GLN A 30 -19.05 -3.68 -9.02
N LEU A 31 -17.99 -3.11 -9.59
CA LEU A 31 -17.69 -1.68 -9.54
C LEU A 31 -18.85 -0.83 -10.07
N LEU A 32 -19.39 -1.18 -11.24
CA LEU A 32 -20.55 -0.49 -11.83
C LEU A 32 -21.82 -0.64 -10.97
N LYS A 33 -22.03 -1.81 -10.37
CA LYS A 33 -23.16 -2.05 -9.46
C LYS A 33 -23.06 -1.13 -8.24
N PHE A 34 -21.93 -1.11 -7.53
CA PHE A 34 -21.69 -0.19 -6.41
C PHE A 34 -21.94 1.28 -6.79
N GLN A 35 -21.46 1.75 -7.94
CA GLN A 35 -21.74 3.11 -8.41
C GLN A 35 -23.24 3.37 -8.63
N SER A 36 -23.95 2.42 -9.25
CA SER A 36 -25.37 2.57 -9.58
C SER A 36 -26.29 2.52 -8.36
N THR A 37 -25.97 1.67 -7.38
CA THR A 37 -26.75 1.49 -6.15
C THR A 37 -26.34 2.45 -5.04
N LYS A 38 -25.21 3.15 -5.21
CA LYS A 38 -24.55 3.96 -4.17
C LYS A 38 -24.13 3.16 -2.94
N GLU A 39 -23.94 1.86 -3.12
CA GLU A 39 -23.37 0.98 -2.11
C GLU A 39 -21.85 1.05 -2.18
N ARG A 40 -21.21 0.84 -1.03
CA ARG A 40 -19.74 0.82 -0.90
C ARG A 40 -19.21 -0.46 -0.28
N ILE A 41 -20.08 -1.28 0.27
CA ILE A 41 -19.74 -2.50 1.01
C ILE A 41 -20.72 -3.58 0.59
N GLY A 42 -20.24 -4.82 0.44
CA GLY A 42 -21.09 -5.98 0.20
C GLY A 42 -20.54 -7.25 0.80
N LEU A 43 -21.43 -8.20 1.12
CA LEU A 43 -21.05 -9.55 1.51
C LEU A 43 -20.98 -10.46 0.30
N VAL A 44 -19.88 -11.16 0.16
CA VAL A 44 -19.69 -12.18 -0.86
C VAL A 44 -20.33 -13.48 -0.40
N VAL A 45 -21.13 -14.09 -1.27
CA VAL A 45 -21.84 -15.35 -1.01
C VAL A 45 -21.62 -16.34 -2.13
N ASP A 46 -21.63 -17.63 -1.79
CA ASP A 46 -21.65 -18.73 -2.76
C ASP A 46 -23.07 -19.02 -3.28
N GLU A 47 -23.24 -20.09 -4.06
CA GLU A 47 -24.54 -20.48 -4.61
C GLU A 47 -25.52 -21.03 -3.57
N TYR A 48 -25.03 -21.44 -2.41
CA TYR A 48 -25.83 -21.96 -1.29
C TYR A 48 -26.22 -20.84 -0.31
N GLY A 49 -25.63 -19.65 -0.46
CA GLY A 49 -25.87 -18.48 0.38
C GLY A 49 -24.91 -18.37 1.57
N ASP A 50 -23.85 -19.19 1.62
CA ASP A 50 -22.84 -19.11 2.66
C ASP A 50 -21.94 -17.89 2.42
N ILE A 51 -21.67 -17.15 3.50
CA ILE A 51 -20.83 -15.94 3.45
C ILE A 51 -19.37 -16.36 3.29
N GLN A 52 -18.78 -15.93 2.18
CA GLN A 52 -17.36 -16.12 1.89
C GLN A 52 -16.52 -14.96 2.44
N GLY A 53 -17.07 -13.75 2.50
CA GLY A 53 -16.34 -12.58 3.01
C GLY A 53 -17.05 -11.24 2.82
N LEU A 54 -16.31 -10.16 3.07
CA LEU A 54 -16.72 -8.77 2.88
C LEU A 54 -15.85 -8.17 1.78
N VAL A 55 -16.44 -7.35 0.91
CA VAL A 55 -15.70 -6.58 -0.09
C VAL A 55 -16.19 -5.14 -0.08
N THR A 56 -15.25 -4.21 -0.28
CA THR A 56 -15.52 -2.78 -0.35
C THR A 56 -15.28 -2.23 -1.76
N LEU A 57 -15.81 -1.05 -2.04
CA LEU A 57 -15.55 -0.34 -3.29
C LEU A 57 -14.05 -0.04 -3.44
N GLU A 58 -13.41 0.29 -2.34
CA GLU A 58 -12.00 0.62 -2.21
C GLU A 58 -11.13 -0.58 -2.65
N ASP A 59 -11.41 -1.79 -2.16
CA ASP A 59 -10.67 -3.01 -2.55
C ASP A 59 -10.76 -3.27 -4.08
N ILE A 60 -11.95 -3.08 -4.66
CA ILE A 60 -12.15 -3.28 -6.11
C ILE A 60 -11.37 -2.25 -6.93
N LEU A 61 -11.31 -1.00 -6.46
CA LEU A 61 -10.56 0.06 -7.12
C LEU A 61 -9.05 -0.23 -7.07
N GLU A 62 -8.54 -0.67 -5.92
CA GLU A 62 -7.14 -1.05 -5.74
C GLU A 62 -6.73 -2.20 -6.67
N GLU A 63 -7.53 -3.25 -6.79
CA GLU A 63 -7.22 -4.37 -7.70
C GLU A 63 -7.20 -3.95 -9.18
N VAL A 64 -8.05 -3.00 -9.58
CA VAL A 64 -8.15 -2.55 -10.98
C VAL A 64 -7.03 -1.56 -11.34
N VAL A 65 -6.60 -0.71 -10.41
CA VAL A 65 -5.68 0.41 -10.70
C VAL A 65 -4.30 0.26 -10.04
N GLY A 66 -4.17 -0.59 -9.02
CA GLY A 66 -3.05 -0.65 -8.08
C GLY A 66 -3.22 0.33 -6.92
N GLU A 67 -2.22 0.40 -6.02
CA GLU A 67 -2.20 1.36 -4.91
C GLU A 67 -2.43 2.79 -5.43
N PHE A 68 -3.64 3.28 -5.25
CA PHE A 68 -3.94 4.68 -5.47
C PHE A 68 -3.24 5.48 -4.38
N THR A 69 -2.18 6.19 -4.75
CA THR A 69 -1.54 7.20 -3.89
C THR A 69 -2.46 8.42 -3.74
N THR A 70 -3.62 8.23 -3.11
CA THR A 70 -4.48 9.34 -2.67
C THR A 70 -4.38 9.38 -1.16
N ASP A 71 -3.66 10.39 -0.69
CA ASP A 71 -3.02 10.40 0.62
C ASP A 71 -3.95 10.36 1.85
N VAL A 72 -3.34 9.78 2.91
CA VAL A 72 -3.51 9.95 4.36
C VAL A 72 -4.58 9.11 5.09
N ILE A 73 -4.07 8.38 6.10
CA ILE A 73 -4.71 7.76 7.28
C ILE A 73 -5.17 6.31 6.97
N GLU A 74 -4.45 5.25 7.30
CA GLU A 74 -3.86 4.86 8.60
C GLU A 74 -2.76 3.78 8.37
N ASP A 75 -1.70 3.80 9.20
CA ASP A 75 -0.55 2.86 9.23
C ASP A 75 0.58 3.00 8.19
N LYS A 76 0.93 4.24 7.80
CA LYS A 76 2.26 4.50 7.21
C LYS A 76 3.33 4.23 8.29
N HIS A 77 3.99 3.08 8.24
CA HIS A 77 5.44 3.13 8.41
C HIS A 77 5.93 4.22 7.46
N GLU A 78 6.54 5.30 7.97
CA GLU A 78 7.08 6.33 7.09
C GLU A 78 8.11 5.64 6.18
N ASP A 79 7.79 5.51 4.89
CA ASP A 79 8.69 4.92 3.89
C ASP A 79 10.04 5.65 3.85
N ILE A 80 10.10 6.87 4.40
CA ILE A 80 11.29 7.72 4.52
C ILE A 80 11.31 8.35 5.92
N LEU A 81 12.25 7.94 6.77
CA LEU A 81 12.47 8.47 8.11
C LEU A 81 13.80 9.24 8.17
N GLN A 82 13.74 10.54 8.45
CA GLN A 82 14.95 11.34 8.65
C GLN A 82 15.64 10.99 9.98
N GLN A 83 16.96 10.85 9.93
CA GLN A 83 17.82 10.55 11.08
C GLN A 83 18.47 11.83 11.65
N PRO A 84 18.87 11.83 12.94
CA PRO A 84 19.53 12.98 13.56
C PRO A 84 20.87 13.38 12.92
N ASP A 85 21.53 12.46 12.23
CA ASP A 85 22.77 12.69 11.49
C ASP A 85 22.56 13.29 10.09
N GLY A 86 21.31 13.54 9.70
CA GLY A 86 20.94 14.08 8.39
C GLY A 86 20.78 13.01 7.30
N SER A 87 21.01 11.73 7.61
CA SER A 87 20.68 10.61 6.72
C SER A 87 19.19 10.30 6.73
N TYR A 88 18.74 9.46 5.79
CA TYR A 88 17.36 9.00 5.71
C TYR A 88 17.34 7.48 5.74
N LEU A 89 16.47 6.88 6.55
CA LEU A 89 16.13 5.47 6.46
C LEU A 89 14.94 5.31 5.53
N ILE A 90 15.06 4.45 4.54
CA ILE A 90 14.09 4.29 3.47
C ILE A 90 13.66 2.82 3.40
N ASP A 91 12.36 2.58 3.33
CA ASP A 91 11.82 1.24 3.09
C ASP A 91 12.15 0.80 1.66
N GLY A 92 12.70 -0.40 1.50
CA GLY A 92 13.10 -0.92 0.19
C GLY A 92 11.93 -1.16 -0.76
N SER A 93 10.70 -1.28 -0.27
CA SER A 93 9.50 -1.39 -1.09
C SER A 93 9.04 -0.08 -1.72
N ILE A 94 9.58 1.08 -1.28
CA ILE A 94 9.18 2.40 -1.81
C ILE A 94 9.29 2.45 -3.33
N ASN A 95 8.28 3.04 -3.98
CA ASN A 95 8.31 3.30 -5.41
C ASN A 95 9.34 4.39 -5.74
N LEU A 96 10.18 4.17 -6.76
CA LEU A 96 11.22 5.12 -7.16
C LEU A 96 10.66 6.48 -7.60
N ARG A 97 9.47 6.52 -8.21
CA ARG A 97 8.80 7.77 -8.59
C ARG A 97 8.35 8.57 -7.37
N ASP A 98 7.90 7.87 -6.33
CA ASP A 98 7.49 8.51 -5.08
C ASP A 98 8.71 9.00 -4.30
N LEU A 99 9.78 8.19 -4.23
CA LEU A 99 11.06 8.59 -3.66
C LEU A 99 11.61 9.84 -4.35
N ASN A 100 11.67 9.86 -5.68
CA ASN A 100 12.10 11.03 -6.45
C ASN A 100 11.22 12.26 -6.17
N ARG A 101 9.89 12.09 -6.11
CA ARG A 101 8.95 13.19 -5.85
C ARG A 101 9.10 13.75 -4.44
N GLN A 102 9.20 12.89 -3.42
CA GLN A 102 9.26 13.30 -2.02
C GLN A 102 10.59 13.94 -1.66
N MET A 103 11.69 13.41 -2.19
CA MET A 103 13.05 13.84 -1.84
C MET A 103 13.73 14.71 -2.89
N GLN A 104 13.05 15.00 -4.01
CA GLN A 104 13.61 15.76 -5.15
C GLN A 104 14.89 15.12 -5.70
N LEU A 105 14.86 13.79 -5.83
CA LEU A 105 15.96 12.97 -6.36
C LEU A 105 15.68 12.55 -7.81
N ASP A 106 16.68 11.93 -8.44
CA ASP A 106 16.62 11.52 -9.84
C ASP A 106 17.11 10.07 -10.03
N PHE A 107 16.54 9.14 -9.26
CA PHE A 107 16.74 7.71 -9.48
C PHE A 107 16.16 7.28 -10.84
N PRO A 108 16.80 6.31 -11.54
CA PRO A 108 16.28 5.79 -12.80
C PRO A 108 14.91 5.13 -12.59
N THR A 109 13.99 5.35 -13.53
CA THR A 109 12.59 4.84 -13.45
C THR A 109 12.15 4.08 -14.70
N ASP A 110 13.09 3.80 -15.60
CA ASP A 110 12.92 3.04 -16.85
C ASP A 110 13.08 1.52 -16.65
N GLY A 111 13.55 1.09 -15.48
CA GLY A 111 13.72 -0.31 -15.09
C GLY A 111 12.86 -0.71 -13.87
N PRO A 112 13.47 -1.20 -12.78
CA PRO A 112 12.75 -1.58 -11.57
C PRO A 112 11.87 -0.47 -11.02
N LYS A 113 10.74 -0.84 -10.40
CA LYS A 113 9.77 0.13 -9.88
C LYS A 113 10.08 0.58 -8.45
N THR A 114 10.81 -0.23 -7.68
CA THR A 114 11.07 -0.02 -6.25
C THR A 114 12.56 0.11 -5.96
N LEU A 115 12.90 0.67 -4.80
CA LEU A 115 14.29 0.81 -4.36
C LEU A 115 14.99 -0.55 -4.22
N ASN A 116 14.32 -1.55 -3.64
CA ASN A 116 14.82 -2.92 -3.57
C ASN A 116 15.10 -3.48 -4.96
N GLY A 117 14.16 -3.34 -5.89
CA GLY A 117 14.34 -3.85 -7.26
C GLY A 117 15.54 -3.19 -7.96
N LEU A 118 15.70 -1.88 -7.80
CA LEU A 118 16.84 -1.14 -8.35
C LEU A 118 18.17 -1.61 -7.77
N LEU A 119 18.23 -1.78 -6.46
CA LEU A 119 19.44 -2.22 -5.77
C LEU A 119 19.80 -3.65 -6.16
N LEU A 120 18.84 -4.58 -6.16
CA LEU A 120 19.08 -5.97 -6.57
C LEU A 120 19.49 -6.08 -8.04
N GLU A 121 18.89 -5.28 -8.93
CA GLU A 121 19.29 -5.24 -10.34
C GLU A 121 20.72 -4.74 -10.50
N HIS A 122 21.11 -3.71 -9.74
CA HIS A 122 22.48 -3.17 -9.79
C HIS A 122 23.51 -4.13 -9.18
N LEU A 123 23.13 -4.87 -8.14
CA LEU A 123 24.02 -5.78 -7.43
C LEU A 123 24.16 -7.14 -8.13
N GLU A 124 23.19 -7.54 -8.95
CA GLU A 124 23.09 -8.86 -9.59
C GLU A 124 23.04 -10.05 -8.60
N GLU A 125 22.98 -9.78 -7.29
CA GLU A 125 22.90 -10.77 -6.22
C GLU A 125 22.13 -10.22 -5.01
N ILE A 126 21.70 -11.12 -4.11
CA ILE A 126 21.08 -10.73 -2.85
C ILE A 126 22.20 -10.54 -1.81
N PRO A 127 22.36 -9.33 -1.25
CA PRO A 127 23.41 -9.07 -0.29
C PRO A 127 23.22 -9.84 1.02
N GLN A 128 24.31 -10.44 1.51
CA GLN A 128 24.30 -11.23 2.76
C GLN A 128 24.59 -10.40 4.02
N GLY A 129 24.83 -9.10 3.87
CA GLY A 129 25.15 -8.20 4.97
C GLY A 129 25.18 -6.75 4.56
N SER A 130 25.58 -5.88 5.49
CA SER A 130 25.63 -4.45 5.25
C SER A 130 26.62 -4.11 4.14
N MET A 131 26.15 -3.38 3.14
CA MET A 131 26.98 -2.94 2.02
C MET A 131 26.56 -1.55 1.55
N SER A 132 27.49 -0.84 0.91
CA SER A 132 27.22 0.47 0.31
C SER A 132 27.33 0.41 -1.21
N VAL A 133 26.40 1.06 -1.88
CA VAL A 133 26.36 1.22 -3.34
C VAL A 133 26.07 2.67 -3.70
N LYS A 134 26.52 3.10 -4.87
CA LYS A 134 26.31 4.46 -5.36
C LYS A 134 25.50 4.45 -6.65
N ILE A 135 24.26 4.90 -6.56
CA ILE A 135 23.33 5.01 -7.70
C ILE A 135 22.76 6.42 -7.74
N ALA A 136 22.59 6.98 -8.95
CA ALA A 136 22.09 8.35 -9.16
C ALA A 136 22.90 9.44 -8.43
N GLY A 137 24.17 9.18 -8.13
CA GLY A 137 25.05 10.12 -7.42
C GLY A 137 24.97 10.07 -5.89
N PHE A 138 24.02 9.31 -5.32
CA PHE A 138 23.80 9.18 -3.88
C PHE A 138 24.37 7.88 -3.34
N GLN A 139 24.89 7.91 -2.10
CA GLN A 139 25.34 6.70 -1.42
C GLN A 139 24.16 6.06 -0.69
N GLN A 140 23.87 4.80 -1.02
CA GLN A 140 22.91 3.94 -0.37
C GLN A 140 23.65 2.88 0.44
N GLU A 141 23.35 2.78 1.72
CA GLU A 141 23.83 1.71 2.59
C GLU A 141 22.67 0.75 2.90
N ILE A 142 22.85 -0.52 2.57
CA ILE A 142 21.89 -1.58 2.87
C ILE A 142 22.05 -1.94 4.33
N LEU A 143 20.99 -1.74 5.12
CA LEU A 143 21.02 -2.01 6.56
C LEU A 143 20.38 -3.34 6.91
N ASP A 144 19.30 -3.70 6.23
CA ASP A 144 18.53 -4.90 6.53
C ASP A 144 18.06 -5.60 5.25
N VAL A 145 18.18 -6.92 5.27
CA VAL A 145 17.76 -7.83 4.21
C VAL A 145 16.97 -8.96 4.85
N GLN A 146 15.71 -9.09 4.46
CA GLN A 146 14.80 -10.11 4.98
C GLN A 146 14.07 -10.77 3.81
N ASP A 147 13.93 -12.10 3.85
CA ASP A 147 13.20 -12.88 2.85
C ASP A 147 13.65 -12.58 1.40
N ASN A 148 14.97 -12.50 1.19
CA ASN A 148 15.59 -12.16 -0.09
C ASN A 148 15.26 -10.75 -0.61
N MET A 149 14.81 -9.86 0.26
CA MET A 149 14.44 -8.49 -0.06
C MET A 149 15.23 -7.50 0.79
N ILE A 150 15.78 -6.46 0.16
CA ILE A 150 16.35 -5.32 0.88
C ILE A 150 15.19 -4.57 1.53
N LYS A 151 15.14 -4.57 2.86
CA LYS A 151 14.06 -3.98 3.65
C LYS A 151 14.33 -2.54 4.02
N THR A 152 15.55 -2.25 4.45
CA THR A 152 15.92 -0.91 4.94
C THR A 152 17.21 -0.44 4.27
N VAL A 153 17.15 0.77 3.73
CA VAL A 153 18.27 1.44 3.07
C VAL A 153 18.52 2.78 3.75
N ARG A 154 19.76 3.04 4.14
CA ARG A 154 20.19 4.36 4.58
C ARG A 154 20.70 5.15 3.39
N LEU A 155 20.09 6.29 3.12
CA LEU A 155 20.49 7.23 2.07
C LEU A 155 21.19 8.43 2.70
N VAL A 156 22.38 8.76 2.18
CA VAL A 156 23.13 9.96 2.56
C VAL A 156 23.09 10.94 1.40
N LEU A 157 22.50 12.11 1.64
CA LEU A 157 22.56 13.23 0.71
C LEU A 157 23.93 13.94 0.81
N PRO A 158 24.45 14.47 -0.31
CA PRO A 158 25.74 15.17 -0.34
C PRO A 158 25.76 16.50 0.43
#